data_AF-A0A1R3I9U0-F1
#
_entry.id   AF-A0A1R3I9U0-F1
#
_cell.length_a   1.000
_cell.length_b   1.000
_cell.length_c   1.000
_cell.angle_alpha   90.00
_cell.angle_beta   90.00
_cell.angle_gamma   90.00
#
_symmetry.space_group_name_H-M   'P 1'
#
loop_
_entity.id
_entity.type
_entity.pdbx_description
1 polymer ?
#
loop_
_entity_poly.entity_id
_entity_poly.type
_entity_poly.pdbx_seq_one_letter_code
_entity_poly.pdbx_strand_id
1 'polypeptide(L)'
;MDVIQEVEMSYEGSSDEEIKEDNDRDKQNGGDPNIQGFRPASLEVLNHVKINVEPETPVSTLRGVIKSSKSDLSFSRQELRQAEEKIIQAFVEFYRKLRLLRSYCFLNQLAFSKIMKKYDKITSRNASKAYLEMVDKSDLGSSDEVSKLMERVEATYVKHFANGNHRKGMKILRPQAKKEKHRISFLYGFFSGCSIALIVAIIVHIHARNLLKSEGRHDYMANIFPLYSLFGYMVLHMLMYAGNIYFWKRYRVNFSFIFGFKQGTELGYREVLLLGTGLSLITLAGVISHLDMEIDPGRKSFQVVTELIPVFLLATVLSIIFCPFNIIYRSSRFFLIRCTFHCVCAPLYKVTLPDFFLADQLTSQMQAFRSLEFYVCYYFWGDFTKRTNTCADSEVYKVFYIVVAIIPFWFRFLQCLRRLFEEKDASQGLNALKYFSTIAALALRTIYQFQTQKTITWLVLAAASSSVATIYNTYWDIVIDWGLLRRDAANPWLRDKLIVPHKAVYFVAMVLNCILRLAWMQQVLGIQSVPFLHNTALIAVVASLEIIRRGIWNFFRLENEHLNNVGKYRAFKSVPLPFYYGDDGDKSL
;
A
#
# COMPACT_ATOMS: atom_id res chain seq x y z
N MET A 1 8.28 23.14 0.72
CA MET A 1 9.65 23.60 0.44
C MET A 1 10.14 22.79 -0.72
N ASP A 2 10.48 23.53 -1.75
CA ASP A 2 10.41 23.16 -3.15
C ASP A 2 11.27 21.96 -3.52
N VAL A 3 10.79 21.26 -4.54
CA VAL A 3 11.59 20.30 -5.29
C VAL A 3 12.86 21.04 -5.71
N ILE A 4 14.03 20.54 -5.33
CA ILE A 4 15.27 20.95 -5.98
C ILE A 4 15.12 20.48 -7.42
N GLN A 5 14.70 21.41 -8.27
CA GLN A 5 14.81 21.30 -9.70
C GLN A 5 16.32 21.35 -9.96
N GLU A 6 16.90 20.26 -10.46
CA GLU A 6 18.21 20.31 -11.09
C GLU A 6 18.08 21.29 -12.26
N VAL A 7 18.48 22.54 -12.03
CA VAL A 7 18.73 23.51 -13.08
C VAL A 7 20.07 23.11 -13.68
N GLU A 8 20.03 22.46 -14.85
CA GLU A 8 21.18 22.43 -15.74
C GLU A 8 21.43 23.88 -16.19
N MET A 9 22.54 24.48 -15.75
CA MET A 9 23.04 25.70 -16.38
C MET A 9 23.78 25.30 -17.65
N SER A 10 23.18 25.58 -18.81
CA SER A 10 23.88 25.69 -20.08
C SER A 10 24.76 26.94 -20.04
N TYR A 11 26.06 26.77 -20.21
CA TYR A 11 26.97 27.89 -20.47
C TYR A 11 26.76 28.33 -21.92
N GLU A 12 26.09 29.47 -22.12
CA GLU A 12 26.21 30.28 -23.33
C GLU A 12 27.45 31.17 -23.17
N GLY A 13 28.42 30.99 -24.06
CA GLY A 13 29.48 31.94 -24.33
C GLY A 13 29.45 32.25 -25.82
N SER A 14 28.95 33.44 -26.16
CA SER A 14 29.01 34.05 -27.49
C SER A 14 30.43 34.49 -27.78
N SER A 15 30.91 34.16 -28.98
CA SER A 15 31.84 34.99 -29.74
C SER A 15 31.56 34.77 -31.22
N ASP A 16 30.91 35.77 -31.81
CA ASP A 16 30.75 35.93 -33.25
C ASP A 16 32.12 36.03 -33.93
N GLU A 17 32.37 35.22 -34.95
CA GLU A 17 33.19 35.61 -36.11
C GLU A 17 32.59 34.92 -37.36
N GLU A 18 32.10 35.77 -38.27
CA GLU A 18 31.61 35.43 -39.59
C GLU A 18 32.74 34.91 -40.48
N ILE A 19 32.63 33.69 -41.03
CA ILE A 19 33.24 33.36 -42.34
C ILE A 19 32.28 32.49 -43.16
N LYS A 20 31.73 33.18 -44.18
CA LYS A 20 31.19 32.77 -45.49
C LYS A 20 31.03 31.28 -45.81
N GLU A 21 29.82 30.95 -46.24
CA GLU A 21 29.49 29.80 -47.09
C GLU A 21 30.41 29.74 -48.32
N ASP A 22 31.03 28.59 -48.54
CA ASP A 22 31.35 28.13 -49.88
C ASP A 22 30.92 26.68 -50.04
N ASN A 23 30.17 26.43 -51.10
CA ASN A 23 29.70 25.11 -51.49
C ASN A 23 30.87 24.36 -52.10
N ASP A 24 31.29 23.25 -51.50
CA ASP A 24 31.76 22.17 -52.35
C ASP A 24 31.49 20.78 -51.77
N ARG A 25 30.97 19.94 -52.67
CA ARG A 25 30.64 18.54 -52.44
C ARG A 25 31.94 17.75 -52.41
N ASP A 26 32.21 17.04 -51.32
CA ASP A 26 32.87 15.75 -51.50
C ASP A 26 32.58 14.70 -50.42
N LYS A 27 32.49 13.47 -50.89
CA LYS A 27 32.21 12.25 -50.12
C LYS A 27 33.40 11.92 -49.21
N GLN A 28 33.16 11.59 -47.94
CA GLN A 28 33.90 10.50 -47.28
C GLN A 28 33.34 10.10 -45.89
N ASN A 29 33.05 8.79 -45.80
CA ASN A 29 33.17 7.84 -44.69
C ASN A 29 32.74 8.21 -43.26
N GLY A 30 31.85 7.36 -42.73
CA GLY A 30 31.48 7.30 -41.33
C GLY A 30 32.67 6.97 -40.42
N GLY A 31 32.88 7.82 -39.42
CA GLY A 31 33.76 7.59 -38.29
C GLY A 31 32.96 7.20 -37.05
N ASP A 32 33.24 6.00 -36.54
CA ASP A 32 32.84 5.51 -35.22
C ASP A 32 33.51 6.36 -34.12
N PRO A 33 32.84 6.75 -33.02
CA PRO A 33 33.50 7.47 -31.94
C PRO A 33 34.46 6.52 -31.21
N ASN A 34 35.74 6.81 -31.38
CA ASN A 34 36.87 6.01 -30.90
C ASN A 34 36.94 6.03 -29.36
N ILE A 35 36.35 5.02 -28.69
CA ILE A 35 36.55 4.78 -27.25
C ILE A 35 37.90 4.08 -27.07
N GLN A 36 38.95 4.87 -26.97
CA GLN A 36 40.31 4.38 -26.68
C GLN A 36 40.36 3.84 -25.24
N GLY A 37 40.62 2.53 -25.09
CA GLY A 37 40.86 1.88 -23.79
C GLY A 37 39.96 0.67 -23.43
N PHE A 38 39.11 0.19 -24.34
CA PHE A 38 38.26 -0.98 -24.06
C PHE A 38 38.92 -2.29 -24.51
N ARG A 39 39.48 -3.06 -23.56
CA ARG A 39 39.62 -4.51 -23.76
C ARG A 39 38.25 -5.14 -23.49
N PRO A 40 37.61 -5.81 -24.47
CA PRO A 40 36.45 -6.64 -24.16
C PRO A 40 36.84 -7.68 -23.11
N ALA A 41 35.94 -7.96 -22.17
CA ALA A 41 36.14 -9.06 -21.22
C ALA A 41 36.47 -10.34 -22.01
N SER A 42 37.48 -11.11 -21.57
CA SER A 42 37.89 -12.30 -22.30
C SER A 42 36.70 -13.25 -22.43
N LEU A 43 36.54 -13.86 -23.60
CA LEU A 43 35.49 -14.86 -23.85
C LEU A 43 35.62 -16.07 -22.90
N GLU A 44 36.78 -16.24 -22.25
CA GLU A 44 37.01 -17.23 -21.20
C GLU A 44 36.08 -17.07 -19.99
N VAL A 45 35.57 -15.85 -19.72
CA VAL A 45 34.56 -15.64 -18.67
C VAL A 45 33.30 -16.48 -18.93
N LEU A 46 32.94 -16.72 -20.19
CA LEU A 46 31.79 -17.56 -20.56
C LEU A 46 31.99 -19.03 -20.15
N ASN A 47 33.24 -19.51 -20.04
CA ASN A 47 33.53 -20.88 -19.61
C ASN A 47 33.20 -21.11 -18.13
N HIS A 48 33.15 -20.04 -17.33
CA HIS A 48 32.88 -20.08 -15.89
C HIS A 48 31.47 -19.59 -15.52
N VAL A 49 30.65 -19.22 -16.52
CA VAL A 49 29.32 -18.65 -16.34
C VAL A 49 28.26 -19.71 -16.63
N LYS A 50 27.58 -20.19 -15.58
CA LYS A 50 26.38 -21.04 -15.73
C LYS A 50 25.12 -20.19 -15.69
N ILE A 51 24.28 -20.26 -16.73
CA ILE A 51 22.94 -19.67 -16.70
C ILE A 51 22.04 -20.58 -15.87
N ASN A 52 21.57 -20.09 -14.72
CA ASN A 52 20.55 -20.80 -13.97
C ASN A 52 19.24 -20.01 -14.02
N VAL A 53 18.26 -20.56 -14.75
CA VAL A 53 16.87 -20.12 -14.63
C VAL A 53 16.23 -21.02 -13.59
N GLU A 54 16.21 -20.58 -12.33
CA GLU A 54 15.38 -21.23 -11.33
C GLU A 54 13.90 -21.14 -11.76
N PRO A 55 13.17 -22.27 -11.87
CA PRO A 55 11.75 -22.24 -12.16
C PRO A 55 10.98 -21.75 -10.93
N GLU A 56 10.31 -20.61 -11.03
CA GLU A 56 9.39 -20.12 -9.99
C GLU A 56 8.11 -20.97 -9.94
N THR A 57 8.15 -22.23 -9.46
CA THR A 57 6.95 -23.01 -9.04
C THR A 57 7.34 -24.33 -8.34
N PRO A 58 6.50 -24.88 -7.44
CA PRO A 58 6.77 -26.12 -6.71
C PRO A 58 6.76 -27.41 -7.58
N VAL A 59 6.42 -27.32 -8.86
CA VAL A 59 6.36 -28.46 -9.80
C VAL A 59 7.75 -28.84 -10.33
N SER A 60 8.76 -27.99 -10.18
CA SER A 60 10.13 -28.25 -10.64
C SER A 60 10.95 -29.12 -9.68
N THR A 61 10.59 -29.18 -8.38
CA THR A 61 11.24 -30.06 -7.39
C THR A 61 11.08 -31.54 -7.77
N LEU A 62 9.96 -31.90 -8.41
CA LEU A 62 9.73 -33.25 -8.96
C LEU A 62 10.54 -33.51 -10.25
N ARG A 63 10.90 -32.46 -10.99
CA ARG A 63 11.67 -32.57 -12.24
C ARG A 63 13.18 -32.63 -11.99
N GLY A 64 13.65 -32.00 -10.90
CA GLY A 64 15.06 -32.00 -10.48
C GLY A 64 15.60 -33.37 -10.09
N VAL A 65 14.73 -34.34 -9.78
CA VAL A 65 15.12 -35.71 -9.43
C VAL A 65 15.41 -36.57 -10.67
N ILE A 66 14.99 -36.16 -11.88
CA ILE A 66 14.94 -37.05 -13.06
C ILE A 66 15.95 -36.70 -14.17
N LYS A 67 16.74 -35.63 -14.08
CA LYS A 67 17.70 -35.29 -15.15
C LYS A 67 19.14 -35.10 -14.65
N SER A 68 19.87 -36.21 -14.61
CA SER A 68 21.34 -36.22 -14.66
C SER A 68 21.80 -36.52 -16.09
N SER A 69 22.07 -35.48 -16.88
CA SER A 69 23.09 -35.60 -17.94
C SER A 69 23.64 -34.23 -18.32
N LYS A 70 24.97 -34.14 -18.39
CA LYS A 70 25.68 -33.04 -19.04
C LYS A 70 25.18 -32.95 -20.48
N SER A 71 24.73 -31.78 -20.89
CA SER A 71 24.48 -31.47 -22.30
C SER A 71 25.14 -30.14 -22.62
N ASP A 72 25.79 -30.11 -23.79
CA ASP A 72 26.35 -28.92 -24.40
C ASP A 72 25.37 -27.74 -24.35
N LEU A 73 25.90 -26.54 -24.15
CA LEU A 73 25.21 -25.25 -23.97
C LEU A 73 24.27 -24.91 -25.15
N SER A 74 23.15 -25.60 -25.24
CA SER A 74 22.02 -25.25 -26.11
C SER A 74 20.93 -24.63 -25.25
N PHE A 75 21.02 -23.32 -25.06
CA PHE A 75 19.99 -22.57 -24.34
C PHE A 75 18.73 -22.47 -25.21
N SER A 76 17.57 -22.71 -24.61
CA SER A 76 16.30 -22.44 -25.29
C SER A 76 16.13 -20.93 -25.49
N ARG A 77 15.41 -20.54 -26.57
CA ARG A 77 15.06 -19.14 -26.84
C ARG A 77 14.32 -18.49 -25.67
N GLN A 78 13.57 -19.26 -24.89
CA GLN A 78 12.85 -18.80 -23.71
C GLN A 78 13.78 -18.51 -22.53
N GLU A 79 14.76 -19.38 -22.27
CA GLU A 79 15.77 -19.16 -21.23
C GLU A 79 16.65 -17.95 -21.54
N LEU A 80 17.06 -17.79 -22.81
CA LEU A 80 17.81 -16.61 -23.25
C LEU A 80 17.02 -15.33 -23.06
N ARG A 81 15.72 -15.33 -23.40
CA ARG A 81 14.84 -14.17 -23.19
C ARG A 81 14.68 -13.84 -21.70
N GLN A 82 14.58 -14.84 -20.84
CA GLN A 82 14.50 -14.62 -19.39
C GLN A 82 15.82 -14.11 -18.81
N ALA A 83 16.96 -14.62 -19.29
CA ALA A 83 18.28 -14.12 -18.92
C ALA A 83 18.47 -12.66 -19.38
N GLU A 84 18.07 -12.34 -20.60
CA GLU A 84 18.07 -10.98 -21.15
C GLU A 84 17.23 -10.04 -20.27
N GLU A 85 16.01 -10.43 -19.90
CA GLU A 85 15.13 -9.65 -19.01
C GLU A 85 15.77 -9.42 -17.63
N LYS A 86 16.45 -10.43 -17.05
CA LYS A 86 17.19 -10.31 -15.78
C LYS A 86 18.38 -9.36 -15.90
N ILE A 87 19.14 -9.43 -17.00
CA ILE A 87 20.28 -8.53 -17.25
C ILE A 87 19.78 -7.09 -17.41
N ILE A 88 18.71 -6.86 -18.20
CA ILE A 88 18.10 -5.55 -18.35
C ILE A 88 17.72 -4.97 -16.98
N GLN A 89 17.08 -5.76 -16.11
CA GLN A 89 16.74 -5.33 -14.76
C GLN A 89 17.99 -5.03 -13.91
N ALA A 90 19.03 -5.84 -14.01
CA ALA A 90 20.29 -5.62 -13.32
C ALA A 90 20.97 -4.31 -13.75
N PHE A 91 21.00 -4.01 -15.06
CA PHE A 91 21.53 -2.75 -15.59
C PHE A 91 20.75 -1.54 -15.05
N VAL A 92 19.41 -1.60 -15.05
CA VAL A 92 18.56 -0.52 -14.53
C VAL A 92 18.81 -0.28 -13.04
N GLU A 93 18.85 -1.34 -12.23
CA GLU A 93 19.11 -1.23 -10.79
C GLU A 93 20.55 -0.80 -10.48
N PHE A 94 21.54 -1.28 -11.25
CA PHE A 94 22.94 -0.87 -11.09
C PHE A 94 23.12 0.62 -11.43
N TYR A 95 22.58 1.07 -12.56
CA TYR A 95 22.62 2.46 -12.96
C TYR A 95 21.91 3.37 -11.94
N ARG A 96 20.79 2.93 -11.39
CA ARG A 96 20.10 3.61 -10.29
C ARG A 96 20.99 3.74 -9.05
N LYS A 97 21.70 2.68 -8.65
CA LYS A 97 22.64 2.72 -7.52
C LYS A 97 23.78 3.71 -7.76
N LEU A 98 24.34 3.75 -8.97
CA LEU A 98 25.36 4.74 -9.32
C LEU A 98 24.83 6.18 -9.21
N ARG A 99 23.59 6.44 -9.68
CA ARG A 99 22.93 7.74 -9.45
C ARG A 99 22.79 8.08 -7.98
N LEU A 100 22.34 7.13 -7.15
CA LEU A 100 22.22 7.34 -5.71
C LEU A 100 23.58 7.64 -5.06
N LEU A 101 24.64 6.96 -5.48
CA LEU A 101 26.00 7.20 -5.02
C LEU A 101 26.50 8.58 -5.44
N ARG A 102 26.28 8.98 -6.71
CA ARG A 102 26.58 10.33 -7.19
C ARG A 102 25.84 11.40 -6.39
N SER A 103 24.54 11.22 -6.14
CA SER A 103 23.76 12.11 -5.29
C SER A 103 24.27 12.14 -3.84
N TYR A 104 24.72 11.01 -3.30
CA TYR A 104 25.33 10.94 -1.97
C TYR A 104 26.62 11.77 -1.91
N CYS A 105 27.53 11.62 -2.88
CA CYS A 105 28.77 12.41 -2.94
C CYS A 105 28.46 13.91 -2.96
N PHE A 106 27.60 14.33 -3.89
CA PHE A 106 27.19 15.73 -4.04
C PHE A 106 26.54 16.29 -2.77
N LEU A 107 25.58 15.57 -2.17
CA LEU A 107 24.88 16.02 -0.97
C LEU A 107 25.82 16.16 0.24
N ASN A 108 26.79 15.25 0.40
CA ASN A 108 27.74 15.32 1.51
C ASN A 108 28.76 16.44 1.33
N GLN A 109 29.30 16.64 0.11
CA GLN A 109 30.13 17.81 -0.20
C GLN A 109 29.39 19.12 0.11
N LEU A 110 28.13 19.23 -0.31
CA LEU A 110 27.28 20.37 0.00
C LEU A 110 27.05 20.53 1.52
N ALA A 111 26.84 19.43 2.24
CA ALA A 111 26.68 19.44 3.69
C ALA A 111 27.94 19.96 4.40
N PHE A 112 29.14 19.51 4.00
CA PHE A 112 30.42 20.03 4.50
C PHE A 112 30.56 21.53 4.23
N SER A 113 30.26 21.99 3.01
CA SER A 113 30.25 23.42 2.67
C SER A 113 29.31 24.23 3.58
N LYS A 114 28.09 23.74 3.80
CA LYS A 114 27.08 24.44 4.62
C LYS A 114 27.42 24.44 6.10
N ILE A 115 27.89 23.32 6.66
CA ILE A 115 28.23 23.24 8.09
C ILE A 115 29.47 24.08 8.41
N MET A 116 30.47 24.08 7.52
CA MET A 116 31.67 24.89 7.71
C MET A 116 31.38 26.39 7.60
N LYS A 117 30.53 26.82 6.64
CA LYS A 117 30.04 28.21 6.59
C LYS A 117 29.32 28.62 7.87
N LYS A 118 28.53 27.71 8.46
CA LYS A 118 27.84 27.96 9.72
C LYS A 118 28.83 28.03 10.91
N TYR A 119 29.82 27.15 10.94
CA TYR A 119 30.88 27.15 11.95
C TYR A 119 31.66 28.47 11.94
N ASP A 120 32.14 28.90 10.78
CA ASP A 120 32.89 30.16 10.64
C ASP A 120 32.04 31.36 11.09
N LYS A 121 30.75 31.39 10.73
CA LYS A 121 29.82 32.45 11.14
C LYS A 121 29.59 32.51 12.65
N ILE A 122 29.51 31.36 13.33
CA ILE A 122 29.21 31.29 14.78
C ILE A 122 30.48 31.55 15.60
N THR A 123 31.59 30.95 15.19
CA THR A 123 32.85 30.98 15.96
C THR A 123 33.73 32.17 15.59
N SER A 124 33.44 32.86 14.48
CA SER A 124 34.29 33.89 13.88
C SER A 124 35.72 33.40 13.61
N ARG A 125 35.87 32.09 13.35
CA ARG A 125 37.14 31.46 12.97
C ARG A 125 37.06 31.10 11.49
N ASN A 126 38.06 31.47 10.69
CA ASN A 126 38.10 31.18 9.25
C ASN A 126 38.64 29.77 8.96
N ALA A 127 37.98 28.73 9.48
CA ALA A 127 38.44 27.36 9.37
C ALA A 127 37.92 26.66 8.10
N SER A 128 36.84 27.15 7.49
CA SER A 128 36.18 26.48 6.35
C SER A 128 37.12 26.15 5.19
N LYS A 129 38.07 27.03 4.86
CA LYS A 129 39.00 26.83 3.74
C LYS A 129 39.82 25.55 3.87
N ALA A 130 40.47 25.34 5.01
CA ALA A 130 41.32 24.18 5.25
C ALA A 130 40.54 22.86 5.23
N TYR A 131 39.33 22.85 5.82
CA TYR A 131 38.48 21.65 5.83
C TYR A 131 37.87 21.35 4.46
N LEU A 132 37.48 22.36 3.68
CA LEU A 132 36.96 22.14 2.34
C LEU A 132 38.05 21.65 1.39
N GLU A 133 39.28 22.18 1.48
CA GLU A 133 40.42 21.65 0.73
C GLU A 133 40.71 20.18 1.07
N MET A 134 40.50 19.76 2.33
CA MET A 134 40.63 18.35 2.72
C MET A 134 39.52 17.48 2.11
N VAL A 135 38.28 17.97 2.09
CA VAL A 135 37.14 17.25 1.47
C VAL A 135 37.36 17.12 -0.04
N ASP A 136 37.79 18.19 -0.71
CA ASP A 136 38.04 18.19 -2.15
C ASP A 136 39.15 17.21 -2.55
N LYS A 137 40.19 17.06 -1.72
CA LYS A 137 41.28 16.09 -1.92
C LYS A 137 40.91 14.65 -1.56
N SER A 138 39.79 14.43 -0.86
CA SER A 138 39.35 13.07 -0.52
C SER A 138 38.71 12.38 -1.72
N ASP A 139 38.56 11.05 -1.65
CA ASP A 139 37.82 10.29 -2.66
C ASP A 139 36.37 10.77 -2.82
N LEU A 140 35.78 11.36 -1.78
CA LEU A 140 34.44 11.94 -1.86
C LEU A 140 34.40 13.16 -2.78
N GLY A 141 35.49 13.95 -2.80
CA GLY A 141 35.65 15.21 -3.53
C GLY A 141 36.12 15.03 -4.97
N SER A 142 37.12 14.17 -5.14
CA SER A 142 37.96 14.09 -6.34
C SER A 142 37.65 12.91 -7.27
N SER A 143 36.83 11.95 -6.83
CA SER A 143 36.54 10.73 -7.58
C SER A 143 35.57 10.96 -8.75
N ASP A 144 36.06 10.80 -9.98
CA ASP A 144 35.25 10.77 -11.20
C ASP A 144 34.82 9.36 -11.61
N GLU A 145 35.23 8.33 -10.86
CA GLU A 145 34.99 6.92 -11.14
C GLU A 145 33.50 6.62 -11.28
N VAL A 146 32.65 7.22 -10.43
CA VAL A 146 31.20 7.03 -10.49
C VAL A 146 30.64 7.58 -11.80
N SER A 147 31.08 8.76 -12.23
CA SER A 147 30.65 9.39 -13.48
C SER A 147 31.10 8.57 -14.70
N LYS A 148 32.38 8.16 -14.73
CA LYS A 148 32.93 7.29 -15.78
C LYS A 148 32.20 5.95 -15.86
N LEU A 149 31.88 5.35 -14.71
CA LEU A 149 31.16 4.09 -14.65
C LEU A 149 29.71 4.24 -15.10
N MET A 150 29.05 5.36 -14.80
CA MET A 150 27.72 5.68 -15.33
C MET A 150 27.73 5.77 -16.85
N GLU A 151 28.68 6.51 -17.44
CA GLU A 151 28.82 6.63 -18.90
C GLU A 151 29.06 5.26 -19.56
N ARG A 152 29.92 4.42 -18.97
CA ARG A 152 30.14 3.05 -19.45
C ARG A 152 28.87 2.21 -19.43
N VAL A 153 28.06 2.33 -18.37
CA VAL A 153 26.78 1.63 -18.26
C VAL A 153 25.79 2.12 -19.32
N GLU A 154 25.72 3.42 -19.54
CA GLU A 154 24.88 4.04 -20.57
C GLU A 154 25.26 3.54 -21.97
N ALA A 155 26.54 3.62 -22.33
CA ALA A 155 27.05 3.19 -23.62
C ALA A 155 26.81 1.68 -23.86
N THR A 156 27.13 0.85 -22.87
CA THR A 156 26.93 -0.61 -22.94
C THR A 156 25.45 -0.95 -23.12
N TYR A 157 24.57 -0.31 -22.35
CA TYR A 157 23.13 -0.58 -22.43
C TYR A 157 22.54 -0.14 -23.78
N VAL A 158 22.91 1.04 -24.26
CA VAL A 158 22.42 1.57 -25.55
C VAL A 158 22.87 0.68 -26.70
N LYS A 159 24.12 0.21 -26.69
CA LYS A 159 24.69 -0.68 -27.70
C LYS A 159 23.97 -2.04 -27.73
N HIS A 160 23.79 -2.69 -26.58
CA HIS A 160 23.34 -4.07 -26.52
C HIS A 160 21.82 -4.26 -26.36
N PHE A 161 21.10 -3.31 -25.78
CA PHE A 161 19.65 -3.45 -25.48
C PHE A 161 18.76 -2.39 -26.14
N ALA A 162 19.33 -1.32 -26.70
CA ALA A 162 18.57 -0.25 -27.36
C ALA A 162 18.85 -0.13 -28.87
N ASN A 163 19.61 -1.04 -29.47
CA ASN A 163 20.02 -1.02 -30.89
C ASN A 163 20.62 0.33 -31.30
N GLY A 164 21.47 0.93 -30.45
CA GLY A 164 22.08 2.24 -30.70
C GLY A 164 21.16 3.44 -30.47
N ASN A 165 19.87 3.24 -30.16
CA ASN A 165 18.95 4.36 -29.89
C ASN A 165 19.16 4.92 -28.48
N HIS A 166 19.98 5.96 -28.37
CA HIS A 166 20.33 6.61 -27.10
C HIS A 166 19.09 7.07 -26.32
N ARG A 167 18.12 7.71 -26.98
CA ARG A 167 16.89 8.22 -26.33
C ARG A 167 16.06 7.09 -25.72
N LYS A 168 15.93 5.97 -26.43
CA LYS A 168 15.21 4.78 -25.94
C LYS A 168 15.96 4.12 -24.78
N GLY A 169 17.27 3.94 -24.89
CA GLY A 169 18.10 3.37 -23.82
C GLY A 169 18.05 4.20 -22.56
N MET A 170 18.23 5.52 -22.68
CA MET A 170 18.20 6.43 -21.54
C MET A 170 16.83 6.50 -20.87
N LYS A 171 15.74 6.40 -21.63
CA LYS A 171 14.37 6.35 -21.08
C LYS A 171 14.14 5.11 -20.21
N ILE A 172 14.83 4.00 -20.49
CA ILE A 172 14.73 2.76 -19.71
C ILE A 172 15.67 2.81 -18.49
N LEU A 173 16.92 3.23 -18.67
CA LEU A 173 17.90 3.36 -17.58
C LEU A 173 17.52 4.44 -16.56
N ARG A 174 16.95 5.55 -17.02
CA ARG A 174 16.42 6.63 -16.17
C ARG A 174 14.91 6.51 -16.11
N PRO A 175 14.34 5.72 -15.17
CA PRO A 175 12.90 5.71 -14.96
C PRO A 175 12.45 7.13 -14.64
N GLN A 176 11.72 7.74 -15.58
CA GLN A 176 11.23 9.11 -15.45
C GLN A 176 10.17 9.15 -14.36
N ALA A 177 10.20 10.21 -13.53
CA ALA A 177 9.09 10.49 -12.63
C ALA A 177 7.82 10.62 -13.49
N LYS A 178 6.75 9.90 -13.11
CA LYS A 178 5.46 10.00 -13.81
C LYS A 178 5.05 11.47 -13.85
N LYS A 179 4.92 12.02 -15.06
CA LYS A 179 4.31 13.35 -15.23
C LYS A 179 2.91 13.32 -14.63
N GLU A 180 2.63 14.29 -13.78
CA GLU A 180 1.34 14.39 -13.12
C GLU A 180 0.24 14.62 -14.17
N LYS A 181 -0.85 13.87 -14.08
CA LYS A 181 -1.98 14.02 -15.01
C LYS A 181 -2.98 15.02 -14.44
N HIS A 182 -2.98 16.25 -14.94
CA HIS A 182 -3.92 17.31 -14.52
C HIS A 182 -5.39 16.86 -14.59
N ARG A 183 -5.75 16.01 -15.57
CA ARG A 183 -7.09 15.43 -15.70
C ARG A 183 -7.54 14.65 -14.47
N ILE A 184 -6.64 13.92 -13.81
CA ILE A 184 -6.99 13.15 -12.60
C ILE A 184 -7.34 14.12 -11.47
N SER A 185 -6.54 15.18 -11.32
CA SER A 185 -6.78 16.22 -10.32
C SER A 185 -8.12 16.93 -10.50
N PHE A 186 -8.44 17.29 -11.74
CA PHE A 186 -9.73 17.88 -12.07
C PHE A 186 -10.89 16.92 -11.76
N LEU A 187 -10.81 15.66 -12.21
CA LEU A 187 -11.91 14.71 -12.07
C LEU A 187 -12.21 14.35 -10.61
N TYR A 188 -11.20 14.05 -9.77
CA TYR A 188 -11.50 13.76 -8.37
C TYR A 188 -12.02 15.00 -7.64
N GLY A 189 -11.55 16.20 -8.01
CA GLY A 189 -12.07 17.46 -7.47
C GLY A 189 -13.53 17.67 -7.83
N PHE A 190 -13.88 17.46 -9.10
CA PHE A 190 -15.26 17.52 -9.58
C PHE A 190 -16.16 16.49 -8.89
N PHE A 191 -15.74 15.22 -8.84
CA PHE A 191 -16.51 14.17 -8.15
C PHE A 191 -16.67 14.46 -6.66
N SER A 192 -15.61 14.96 -5.99
CA SER A 192 -15.71 15.37 -4.58
C SER A 192 -16.71 16.52 -4.39
N GLY A 193 -16.70 17.53 -5.26
CA GLY A 193 -17.66 18.63 -5.22
C GLY A 193 -19.11 18.16 -5.40
N CYS A 194 -19.35 17.29 -6.37
CA CYS A 194 -20.65 16.66 -6.58
C CYS A 194 -21.09 15.80 -5.39
N SER A 195 -20.20 14.97 -4.83
CA SER A 195 -20.50 14.18 -3.63
C SER A 195 -20.92 15.06 -2.44
N ILE A 196 -20.23 16.18 -2.22
CA ILE A 196 -20.61 17.12 -1.15
C ILE A 196 -22.00 17.71 -1.42
N ALA A 197 -22.28 18.13 -2.65
CA ALA A 197 -23.60 18.65 -3.02
C ALA A 197 -24.71 17.60 -2.81
N LEU A 198 -24.47 16.34 -3.17
CA LEU A 198 -25.42 15.25 -2.94
C LEU A 198 -25.61 14.95 -1.44
N ILE A 199 -24.56 15.01 -0.62
CA ILE A 199 -24.70 14.89 0.84
C ILE A 199 -25.61 16.00 1.38
N VAL A 200 -25.38 17.25 0.96
CA VAL A 200 -26.24 18.38 1.35
C VAL A 200 -27.68 18.15 0.89
N ALA A 201 -27.89 17.68 -0.34
CA ALA A 201 -29.22 17.35 -0.85
C ALA A 201 -29.90 16.26 0.01
N ILE A 202 -29.21 15.16 0.34
CA ILE A 202 -29.73 14.10 1.23
C ILE A 202 -30.13 14.69 2.59
N ILE A 203 -29.27 15.51 3.21
CA ILE A 203 -29.55 16.14 4.50
C ILE A 203 -30.80 17.03 4.40
N VAL A 204 -30.89 17.88 3.38
CA VAL A 204 -32.05 18.76 3.17
C VAL A 204 -33.31 17.92 2.95
N HIS A 205 -33.27 16.87 2.14
CA HIS A 205 -34.42 15.97 1.92
C HIS A 205 -34.88 15.29 3.22
N ILE A 206 -33.95 14.77 4.02
CA ILE A 206 -34.26 14.12 5.30
C ILE A 206 -34.96 15.10 6.26
N HIS A 207 -34.47 16.34 6.36
CA HIS A 207 -35.02 17.35 7.27
C HIS A 207 -36.34 17.95 6.77
N ALA A 208 -36.38 18.38 5.50
CA ALA A 208 -37.56 19.01 4.91
C ALA A 208 -38.79 18.11 4.93
N ARG A 209 -38.60 16.79 4.92
CA ARG A 209 -39.68 15.79 4.89
C ARG A 209 -39.85 15.03 6.21
N ASN A 210 -39.12 15.39 7.27
CA ASN A 210 -39.16 14.71 8.57
C ASN A 210 -39.05 13.17 8.49
N LEU A 211 -38.23 12.64 7.56
CA LEU A 211 -38.04 11.19 7.36
C LEU A 211 -37.49 10.48 8.61
N LEU A 212 -36.90 11.23 9.54
CA LEU A 212 -36.48 10.70 10.84
C LEU A 212 -37.67 10.39 11.79
N LYS A 213 -38.88 10.86 11.48
CA LYS A 213 -40.11 10.67 12.27
C LYS A 213 -41.19 9.88 11.53
N SER A 214 -40.96 9.48 10.27
CA SER A 214 -41.93 8.71 9.48
C SER A 214 -42.04 7.25 9.93
N GLU A 215 -43.21 6.64 9.77
CA GLU A 215 -43.47 5.24 10.14
C GLU A 215 -42.53 4.26 9.39
N GLY A 216 -42.21 4.50 8.12
CA GLY A 216 -41.31 3.67 7.32
C GLY A 216 -39.80 3.78 7.66
N ARG A 217 -39.42 4.60 8.65
CA ARG A 217 -38.01 4.80 9.03
C ARG A 217 -37.33 3.49 9.42
N HIS A 218 -38.03 2.65 10.19
CA HIS A 218 -37.45 1.42 10.72
C HIS A 218 -37.12 0.46 9.58
N ASP A 219 -38.04 0.28 8.64
CA ASP A 219 -37.86 -0.60 7.49
C ASP A 219 -36.72 -0.12 6.58
N TYR A 220 -36.61 1.18 6.31
CA TYR A 220 -35.49 1.73 5.55
C TYR A 220 -34.14 1.50 6.27
N MET A 221 -34.08 1.76 7.58
CA MET A 221 -32.87 1.60 8.38
C MET A 221 -32.46 0.14 8.59
N ALA A 222 -33.42 -0.79 8.55
CA ALA A 222 -33.17 -2.22 8.68
C ALA A 222 -32.78 -2.87 7.33
N ASN A 223 -33.35 -2.42 6.22
CA ASN A 223 -33.18 -3.06 4.91
C ASN A 223 -32.20 -2.32 3.99
N ILE A 224 -32.35 -1.01 3.82
CA ILE A 224 -31.67 -0.25 2.76
C ILE A 224 -30.35 0.34 3.26
N PHE A 225 -30.38 0.89 4.47
CA PHE A 225 -29.19 1.52 5.06
C PHE A 225 -27.98 0.58 5.17
N PRO A 226 -28.10 -0.71 5.56
CA PRO A 226 -26.96 -1.64 5.56
C PRO A 226 -26.34 -1.85 4.18
N LEU A 227 -27.16 -1.89 3.12
CA LEU A 227 -26.70 -2.11 1.75
C LEU A 227 -25.79 -0.97 1.28
N TYR A 228 -26.20 0.28 1.52
CA TYR A 228 -25.39 1.46 1.17
C TYR A 228 -24.23 1.71 2.13
N SER A 229 -24.33 1.28 3.39
CA SER A 229 -23.25 1.39 4.38
C SER A 229 -21.98 0.67 3.94
N LEU A 230 -22.12 -0.47 3.23
CA LEU A 230 -20.98 -1.19 2.65
C LEU A 230 -20.10 -0.27 1.78
N PHE A 231 -20.70 0.48 0.87
CA PHE A 231 -19.98 1.42 0.01
C PHE A 231 -19.41 2.60 0.80
N GLY A 232 -20.13 3.06 1.82
CA GLY A 232 -19.62 4.04 2.79
C GLY A 232 -18.31 3.59 3.43
N TYR A 233 -18.24 2.34 3.91
CA TYR A 233 -17.02 1.76 4.48
C TYR A 233 -15.88 1.68 3.45
N MET A 234 -16.18 1.27 2.22
CA MET A 234 -15.19 1.21 1.12
C MET A 234 -14.64 2.60 0.80
N VAL A 235 -15.51 3.60 0.64
CA VAL A 235 -15.14 4.99 0.38
C VAL A 235 -14.28 5.55 1.51
N LEU A 236 -14.71 5.38 2.76
CA LEU A 236 -13.97 5.85 3.92
C LEU A 236 -12.58 5.21 4.00
N HIS A 237 -12.48 3.90 3.75
CA HIS A 237 -11.20 3.21 3.72
C HIS A 237 -10.28 3.74 2.61
N MET A 238 -10.81 3.99 1.41
CA MET A 238 -10.05 4.59 0.31
C MET A 238 -9.57 6.00 0.64
N LEU A 239 -10.40 6.82 1.30
CA LEU A 239 -10.01 8.16 1.75
C LEU A 239 -8.88 8.09 2.80
N MET A 240 -9.01 7.22 3.80
CA MET A 240 -7.96 7.01 4.81
C MET A 240 -6.67 6.48 4.17
N TYR A 241 -6.75 5.56 3.21
CA TYR A 241 -5.58 5.04 2.52
C TYR A 241 -4.92 6.09 1.60
N ALA A 242 -5.70 6.92 0.92
CA ALA A 242 -5.19 8.05 0.15
C ALA A 242 -4.47 9.07 1.05
N GLY A 243 -5.05 9.38 2.21
CA GLY A 243 -4.40 10.22 3.23
C GLY A 243 -3.07 9.63 3.70
N ASN A 244 -3.03 8.32 3.96
CA ASN A 244 -1.79 7.61 4.28
C ASN A 244 -0.72 7.77 3.19
N ILE A 245 -1.05 7.53 1.92
CA ILE A 245 -0.10 7.71 0.80
C ILE A 245 0.38 9.16 0.70
N TYR A 246 -0.52 10.13 0.86
CA TYR A 246 -0.17 11.54 0.86
C TYR A 246 0.85 11.87 1.96
N PHE A 247 0.59 11.46 3.20
CA PHE A 247 1.48 11.72 4.32
C PHE A 247 2.80 10.93 4.21
N TRP A 248 2.78 9.67 3.77
CA TRP A 248 4.00 8.91 3.49
C TRP A 248 4.87 9.63 2.46
N LYS A 249 4.28 10.15 1.37
CA LYS A 249 5.01 10.93 0.37
C LYS A 249 5.53 12.25 0.96
N ARG A 250 4.72 12.96 1.75
CA ARG A 250 5.08 14.24 2.39
C ARG A 250 6.23 14.12 3.38
N TYR A 251 6.27 13.02 4.13
CA TYR A 251 7.29 12.70 5.13
C TYR A 251 8.40 11.78 4.60
N ARG A 252 8.42 11.52 3.28
CA ARG A 252 9.45 10.72 2.59
C ARG A 252 9.60 9.27 3.09
N VAL A 253 8.51 8.70 3.61
CA VAL A 253 8.43 7.27 3.92
C VAL A 253 8.37 6.48 2.60
N ASN A 254 9.36 5.61 2.37
CA ASN A 254 9.45 4.83 1.13
C ASN A 254 8.49 3.63 1.13
N PHE A 255 7.18 3.90 1.06
CA PHE A 255 6.14 2.87 1.06
C PHE A 255 6.23 1.94 -0.16
N SER A 256 6.67 2.46 -1.32
CA SER A 256 6.86 1.65 -2.53
C SER A 256 7.90 0.55 -2.34
N PHE A 257 8.99 0.87 -1.63
CA PHE A 257 9.99 -0.12 -1.25
C PHE A 257 9.44 -1.13 -0.24
N ILE A 258 8.77 -0.65 0.82
CA ILE A 258 8.23 -1.48 1.91
C ILE A 258 7.22 -2.49 1.40
N PHE A 259 6.30 -2.09 0.51
CA PHE A 259 5.33 -2.99 -0.11
C PHE A 259 5.90 -3.77 -1.30
N GLY A 260 7.13 -3.50 -1.72
CA GLY A 260 7.77 -4.18 -2.84
C GLY A 260 7.15 -3.90 -4.20
N PHE A 261 6.52 -2.72 -4.39
CA PHE A 261 5.98 -2.32 -5.69
C PHE A 261 7.10 -2.20 -6.73
N LYS A 262 6.82 -2.61 -7.97
CA LYS A 262 7.70 -2.30 -9.10
C LYS A 262 7.67 -0.79 -9.31
N GLN A 263 8.84 -0.19 -9.53
CA GLN A 263 8.95 1.26 -9.68
C GLN A 263 8.04 1.76 -10.82
N GLY A 264 7.19 2.75 -10.53
CA GLY A 264 6.24 3.30 -11.48
C GLY A 264 4.95 2.49 -11.63
N THR A 265 4.71 1.45 -10.82
CA THR A 265 3.41 0.73 -10.79
C THR A 265 2.57 1.07 -9.58
N GLU A 266 3.13 1.81 -8.62
CA GLU A 266 2.42 2.29 -7.45
C GLU A 266 1.27 3.24 -7.83
N LEU A 267 0.15 3.08 -7.12
CA LEU A 267 -0.97 4.03 -7.16
C LEU A 267 -0.60 5.23 -6.28
N GLY A 268 -0.75 6.44 -6.81
CA GLY A 268 -0.63 7.66 -6.02
C GLY A 268 -1.92 7.95 -5.26
N TYR A 269 -1.84 8.90 -4.32
CA TYR A 269 -3.00 9.32 -3.53
C TYR A 269 -4.13 9.90 -4.39
N ARG A 270 -3.82 10.62 -5.49
CA ARG A 270 -4.82 11.22 -6.39
C ARG A 270 -5.61 10.16 -7.14
N GLU A 271 -4.95 9.09 -7.58
CA GLU A 271 -5.58 7.96 -8.24
C GLU A 271 -6.54 7.23 -7.29
N VAL A 272 -6.15 7.03 -6.02
CA VAL A 272 -7.02 6.44 -5.00
C VAL A 272 -8.20 7.37 -4.70
N LEU A 273 -7.97 8.68 -4.56
CA LEU A 273 -9.04 9.67 -4.37
C LEU A 273 -10.02 9.68 -5.54
N LEU A 274 -9.56 9.56 -6.78
CA LEU A 274 -10.43 9.49 -7.95
C LEU A 274 -11.38 8.29 -7.88
N LEU A 275 -10.86 7.12 -7.52
CA LEU A 275 -11.69 5.91 -7.38
C LEU A 275 -12.66 6.03 -6.20
N GLY A 276 -12.19 6.54 -5.06
CA GLY A 276 -13.01 6.72 -3.86
C GLY A 276 -14.13 7.75 -4.05
N THR A 277 -13.82 8.92 -4.62
CA THR A 277 -14.80 9.97 -4.92
C THR A 277 -15.76 9.57 -6.02
N GLY A 278 -15.30 8.85 -7.05
CA GLY A 278 -16.17 8.29 -8.08
C GLY A 278 -17.17 7.27 -7.52
N LEU A 279 -16.73 6.35 -6.66
CA LEU A 279 -17.63 5.42 -5.97
C LEU A 279 -18.62 6.18 -5.08
N SER A 280 -18.12 7.14 -4.29
CA SER A 280 -18.95 8.00 -3.44
C SER A 280 -20.06 8.69 -4.22
N LEU A 281 -19.74 9.27 -5.37
CA LEU A 281 -20.69 9.98 -6.23
C LEU A 281 -21.83 9.04 -6.66
N ILE A 282 -21.50 7.87 -7.19
CA ILE A 282 -22.48 6.89 -7.68
C ILE A 282 -23.32 6.35 -6.52
N THR A 283 -22.70 6.04 -5.38
CA THR A 283 -23.41 5.59 -4.17
C THR A 283 -24.40 6.65 -3.68
N LEU A 284 -23.99 7.91 -3.56
CA LEU A 284 -24.85 9.00 -3.08
C LEU A 284 -25.99 9.30 -4.07
N ALA A 285 -25.72 9.24 -5.38
CA ALA A 285 -26.75 9.36 -6.40
C ALA A 285 -27.78 8.21 -6.29
N GLY A 286 -27.33 6.99 -6.01
CA GLY A 286 -28.20 5.85 -5.74
C GLY A 286 -29.07 6.05 -4.49
N VAL A 287 -28.48 6.55 -3.39
CA VAL A 287 -29.24 6.89 -2.16
C VAL A 287 -30.30 7.94 -2.43
N ILE A 288 -29.97 9.02 -3.14
CA ILE A 288 -30.95 10.06 -3.49
C ILE A 288 -32.07 9.50 -4.37
N SER A 289 -31.71 8.69 -5.37
CA SER A 289 -32.70 8.08 -6.27
C SER A 289 -33.68 7.20 -5.50
N HIS A 290 -33.18 6.45 -4.52
CA HIS A 290 -34.01 5.61 -3.64
C HIS A 290 -34.94 6.45 -2.74
N LEU A 291 -34.41 7.52 -2.15
CA LEU A 291 -35.20 8.46 -1.34
C LEU A 291 -36.27 9.18 -2.19
N ASP A 292 -35.97 9.61 -3.41
CA ASP A 292 -36.92 10.30 -4.30
C ASP A 292 -38.05 9.36 -4.76
N MET A 293 -37.72 8.09 -5.00
CA MET A 293 -38.69 7.07 -5.39
C MET A 293 -39.67 6.69 -4.27
N GLU A 294 -39.26 6.78 -3.01
CA GLU A 294 -40.13 6.55 -1.86
C GLU A 294 -41.15 7.70 -1.67
N ILE A 295 -40.89 8.87 -2.27
CA ILE A 295 -41.65 10.10 -2.08
C ILE A 295 -42.78 10.27 -3.12
N ASP A 296 -42.59 9.84 -4.37
CA ASP A 296 -43.57 10.06 -5.45
C ASP A 296 -44.41 8.80 -5.78
N PRO A 297 -45.71 8.76 -5.41
CA PRO A 297 -46.57 7.61 -5.69
C PRO A 297 -46.74 7.33 -7.19
N GLY A 298 -46.54 8.32 -8.07
CA GLY A 298 -46.56 8.14 -9.53
C GLY A 298 -45.35 7.38 -10.07
N ARG A 299 -44.25 7.29 -9.32
CA ARG A 299 -43.01 6.60 -9.73
C ARG A 299 -42.88 5.18 -9.19
N LYS A 300 -43.85 4.67 -8.42
CA LYS A 300 -43.83 3.30 -7.85
C LYS A 300 -43.57 2.19 -8.88
N SER A 301 -43.88 2.40 -10.16
CA SER A 301 -43.56 1.46 -11.24
C SER A 301 -42.06 1.13 -11.36
N PHE A 302 -41.16 2.01 -10.89
CA PHE A 302 -39.71 1.78 -10.93
C PHE A 302 -39.12 1.27 -9.61
N GLN A 303 -39.96 0.94 -8.61
CA GLN A 303 -39.50 0.58 -7.26
C GLN A 303 -38.53 -0.61 -7.30
N VAL A 304 -38.84 -1.63 -8.09
CA VAL A 304 -37.96 -2.80 -8.29
C VAL A 304 -36.59 -2.39 -8.81
N VAL A 305 -36.53 -1.43 -9.73
CA VAL A 305 -35.26 -0.97 -10.32
C VAL A 305 -34.41 -0.26 -9.25
N THR A 306 -35.00 0.58 -8.41
CA THR A 306 -34.28 1.23 -7.30
C THR A 306 -33.77 0.27 -6.24
N GLU A 307 -34.52 -0.79 -5.92
CA GLU A 307 -34.07 -1.82 -4.98
C GLU A 307 -32.88 -2.63 -5.52
N LEU A 308 -32.69 -2.66 -6.84
CA LEU A 308 -31.58 -3.35 -7.49
C LEU A 308 -30.30 -2.49 -7.63
N ILE A 309 -30.37 -1.18 -7.36
CA ILE A 309 -29.21 -0.27 -7.47
C ILE A 309 -28.03 -0.74 -6.60
N PRO A 310 -28.20 -1.09 -5.31
CA PRO A 310 -27.07 -1.51 -4.47
C PRO A 310 -26.39 -2.79 -4.98
N VAL A 311 -27.16 -3.81 -5.39
CA VAL A 311 -26.57 -5.06 -5.93
C VAL A 311 -25.90 -4.83 -7.29
N PHE A 312 -26.46 -3.99 -8.15
CA PHE A 312 -25.81 -3.62 -9.40
C PHE A 312 -24.48 -2.88 -9.17
N LEU A 313 -24.45 -1.97 -8.19
CA LEU A 313 -23.23 -1.27 -7.80
C LEU A 313 -22.18 -2.24 -7.23
N LEU A 314 -22.59 -3.20 -6.38
CA LEU A 314 -21.72 -4.24 -5.85
C LEU A 314 -21.13 -5.10 -6.97
N ALA A 315 -21.98 -5.57 -7.90
CA ALA A 315 -21.57 -6.34 -9.06
C ALA A 315 -20.60 -5.55 -9.97
N THR A 316 -20.82 -4.25 -10.15
CA THR A 316 -19.92 -3.37 -10.89
C THR A 316 -18.54 -3.27 -10.21
N VAL A 317 -18.51 -3.06 -8.89
CA VAL A 317 -17.25 -3.01 -8.13
C VAL A 317 -16.48 -4.33 -8.23
N LEU A 318 -17.16 -5.48 -8.06
CA LEU A 318 -16.54 -6.79 -8.19
C LEU A 318 -16.04 -7.05 -9.62
N SER A 319 -16.82 -6.68 -10.62
CA SER A 319 -16.42 -6.79 -12.03
C SER A 319 -15.17 -5.97 -12.33
N ILE A 320 -15.07 -4.75 -11.79
CA ILE A 320 -13.86 -3.93 -11.92
C ILE A 320 -12.68 -4.60 -11.22
N ILE A 321 -12.84 -5.15 -10.02
CA ILE A 321 -11.74 -5.80 -9.28
C ILE A 321 -11.18 -6.98 -10.06
N PHE A 322 -12.04 -7.90 -10.52
CA PHE A 322 -11.65 -9.15 -11.18
C PHE A 322 -11.43 -9.03 -12.70
N CYS A 323 -11.63 -7.84 -13.29
CA CYS A 323 -11.46 -7.62 -14.72
C CYS A 323 -10.02 -7.95 -15.17
N PRO A 324 -9.83 -8.87 -16.15
CA PRO A 324 -8.50 -9.26 -16.63
C PRO A 324 -7.89 -8.23 -17.59
N PHE A 325 -8.72 -7.37 -18.19
CA PHE A 325 -8.31 -6.38 -19.19
C PHE A 325 -7.51 -5.22 -18.57
N ASN A 326 -6.75 -4.50 -19.38
CA ASN A 326 -5.94 -3.34 -18.95
C ASN A 326 -6.78 -2.07 -18.72
N ILE A 327 -7.83 -2.19 -17.92
CA ILE A 327 -8.82 -1.15 -17.60
C ILE A 327 -8.66 -0.84 -16.11
N ILE A 328 -8.60 0.43 -15.68
CA ILE A 328 -8.53 0.85 -14.27
C ILE A 328 -7.42 0.12 -13.48
N TYR A 329 -6.18 0.60 -13.61
CA TYR A 329 -5.02 0.23 -12.78
C TYR A 329 -4.81 -1.29 -12.59
N ARG A 330 -4.77 -2.06 -13.69
CA ARG A 330 -4.64 -3.52 -13.71
C ARG A 330 -3.58 -4.06 -12.73
N SER A 331 -2.37 -3.51 -12.73
CA SER A 331 -1.27 -3.96 -11.86
C SER A 331 -1.64 -3.99 -10.39
N SER A 332 -2.35 -2.96 -9.93
CA SER A 332 -2.73 -2.82 -8.52
C SER A 332 -3.92 -3.69 -8.15
N ARG A 333 -4.84 -3.94 -9.08
CA ARG A 333 -5.92 -4.93 -8.86
C ARG A 333 -5.38 -6.34 -8.72
N PHE A 334 -4.48 -6.75 -9.62
CA PHE A 334 -3.85 -8.07 -9.52
C PHE A 334 -2.96 -8.20 -8.28
N PHE A 335 -2.32 -7.11 -7.84
CA PHE A 335 -1.64 -7.07 -6.55
C PHE A 335 -2.61 -7.31 -5.38
N LEU A 336 -3.75 -6.61 -5.35
CA LEU A 336 -4.79 -6.82 -4.34
C LEU A 336 -5.31 -8.26 -4.35
N ILE A 337 -5.66 -8.79 -5.53
CA ILE A 337 -6.15 -10.18 -5.69
C ILE A 337 -5.11 -11.18 -5.17
N ARG A 338 -3.84 -11.00 -5.54
CA ARG A 338 -2.75 -11.87 -5.09
C ARG A 338 -2.61 -11.85 -3.57
N CYS A 339 -2.56 -10.66 -2.97
CA CYS A 339 -2.47 -10.53 -1.51
C CYS A 339 -3.71 -11.13 -0.82
N THR A 340 -4.91 -10.88 -1.33
CA THR A 340 -6.15 -11.49 -0.79
C THR A 340 -6.09 -13.01 -0.88
N PHE A 341 -5.63 -13.55 -2.00
CA PHE A 341 -5.46 -15.00 -2.18
C PHE A 341 -4.43 -15.58 -1.20
N HIS A 342 -3.29 -14.92 -1.02
CA HIS A 342 -2.31 -15.31 0.01
C HIS A 342 -2.88 -15.22 1.43
N CYS A 343 -3.77 -14.26 1.73
CA CYS A 343 -4.45 -14.19 3.04
C CYS A 343 -5.39 -15.38 3.26
N VAL A 344 -6.19 -15.74 2.25
CA VAL A 344 -7.13 -16.86 2.32
C VAL A 344 -6.37 -18.18 2.43
N CYS A 345 -5.30 -18.34 1.66
CA CYS A 345 -4.45 -19.53 1.64
C CYS A 345 -3.22 -19.39 2.54
N ALA A 346 -3.29 -18.58 3.60
CA ALA A 346 -2.14 -18.22 4.45
C ALA A 346 -1.26 -19.38 4.93
N PRO A 347 -1.78 -20.58 5.26
CA PRO A 347 -0.92 -21.71 5.64
C PRO A 347 -0.01 -22.23 4.52
N LEU A 348 -0.39 -21.98 3.26
CA LEU A 348 0.23 -22.57 2.06
C LEU A 348 1.29 -21.67 1.40
N TYR A 349 1.31 -20.38 1.74
CA TYR A 349 2.20 -19.40 1.12
C TYR A 349 3.08 -18.70 2.15
N LYS A 350 4.28 -18.30 1.73
CA LYS A 350 5.14 -17.45 2.54
C LYS A 350 4.46 -16.09 2.75
N VAL A 351 4.31 -15.71 4.01
CA VAL A 351 3.63 -14.47 4.38
C VAL A 351 4.59 -13.29 4.21
N THR A 352 4.26 -12.39 3.28
CA THR A 352 5.02 -11.15 3.07
C THR A 352 4.40 -9.96 3.83
N LEU A 353 5.12 -8.84 3.90
CA LEU A 353 4.61 -7.63 4.53
C LEU A 353 3.29 -7.12 3.93
N PRO A 354 3.15 -7.01 2.60
CA PRO A 354 1.86 -6.72 1.98
C PRO A 354 0.71 -7.63 2.44
N ASP A 355 0.97 -8.94 2.55
CA ASP A 355 -0.07 -9.93 2.85
C ASP A 355 -0.59 -9.77 4.28
N PHE A 356 0.30 -9.55 5.25
CA PHE A 356 -0.15 -9.32 6.62
C PHE A 356 -0.73 -7.91 6.81
N PHE A 357 -0.22 -6.91 6.10
CA PHE A 357 -0.73 -5.54 6.16
C PHE A 357 -2.17 -5.46 5.62
N LEU A 358 -2.45 -6.16 4.51
CA LEU A 358 -3.79 -6.29 3.95
C LEU A 358 -4.72 -7.01 4.93
N ALA A 359 -4.30 -8.15 5.48
CA ALA A 359 -5.12 -8.87 6.43
C ALA A 359 -5.44 -8.03 7.68
N ASP A 360 -4.50 -7.17 8.14
CA ASP A 360 -4.79 -6.22 9.21
C ASP A 360 -5.83 -5.17 8.80
N GLN A 361 -5.88 -4.75 7.53
CA GLN A 361 -6.98 -3.92 7.03
C GLN A 361 -8.33 -4.65 7.09
N LEU A 362 -8.36 -5.94 6.73
CA LEU A 362 -9.57 -6.75 6.73
C LEU A 362 -10.15 -6.91 8.15
N THR A 363 -9.32 -6.96 9.20
CA THR A 363 -9.80 -7.03 10.60
C THR A 363 -10.64 -5.82 11.00
N SER A 364 -10.35 -4.65 10.42
CA SER A 364 -11.09 -3.41 10.64
C SER A 364 -12.31 -3.27 9.70
N GLN A 365 -12.53 -4.25 8.82
CA GLN A 365 -13.64 -4.31 7.86
C GLN A 365 -14.68 -5.37 8.24
N MET A 366 -14.66 -5.88 9.48
CA MET A 366 -15.60 -6.89 9.98
C MET A 366 -17.07 -6.56 9.65
N GLN A 367 -17.49 -5.30 9.80
CA GLN A 367 -18.86 -4.90 9.50
C GLN A 367 -19.18 -4.89 7.98
N ALA A 368 -18.18 -4.66 7.12
CA ALA A 368 -18.34 -4.80 5.68
C ALA A 368 -18.58 -6.27 5.29
N PHE A 369 -17.87 -7.21 5.92
CA PHE A 369 -18.12 -8.65 5.73
C PHE A 369 -19.53 -9.05 6.15
N ARG A 370 -20.02 -8.59 7.32
CA ARG A 370 -21.42 -8.78 7.74
C ARG A 370 -22.43 -8.13 6.80
N SER A 371 -22.07 -7.01 6.18
CA SER A 371 -22.92 -6.38 5.18
C SER A 371 -23.02 -7.25 3.92
N LEU A 372 -21.91 -7.86 3.47
CA LEU A 372 -21.93 -8.81 2.34
C LEU A 372 -22.81 -10.03 2.62
N GLU A 373 -22.77 -10.57 3.83
CA GLU A 373 -23.71 -11.62 4.26
C GLU A 373 -25.17 -11.14 4.19
N PHE A 374 -25.44 -9.92 4.65
CA PHE A 374 -26.78 -9.32 4.55
C PHE A 374 -27.23 -9.13 3.10
N TYR A 375 -26.33 -8.79 2.15
CA TYR A 375 -26.66 -8.77 0.71
C TYR A 375 -27.17 -10.14 0.23
N VAL A 376 -26.49 -11.22 0.64
CA VAL A 376 -26.91 -12.58 0.27
C VAL A 376 -28.29 -12.87 0.85
N CYS A 377 -28.51 -12.58 2.14
CA CYS A 377 -29.80 -12.84 2.75
C CYS A 377 -30.93 -11.99 2.15
N TYR A 378 -30.73 -10.69 1.98
CA TYR A 378 -31.77 -9.77 1.51
C TYR A 378 -32.22 -10.06 0.07
N TYR A 379 -31.29 -10.31 -0.86
CA TYR A 379 -31.63 -10.52 -2.28
C TYR A 379 -31.98 -11.97 -2.65
N PHE A 380 -31.44 -12.97 -1.95
CA PHE A 380 -31.69 -14.38 -2.29
C PHE A 380 -32.68 -15.08 -1.37
N TRP A 381 -32.71 -14.72 -0.09
CA TRP A 381 -33.57 -15.37 0.91
C TRP A 381 -34.78 -14.52 1.33
N GLY A 382 -34.67 -13.19 1.20
CA GLY A 382 -35.73 -12.23 1.46
C GLY A 382 -36.57 -11.90 0.23
N ASP A 383 -37.62 -11.10 0.46
CA ASP A 383 -38.42 -10.48 -0.59
C ASP A 383 -38.04 -9.00 -0.67
N PHE A 384 -37.03 -8.70 -1.50
CA PHE A 384 -36.54 -7.34 -1.73
C PHE A 384 -37.62 -6.45 -2.38
N THR A 385 -38.60 -7.02 -3.09
CA THR A 385 -39.69 -6.24 -3.71
C THR A 385 -40.64 -5.67 -2.67
N LYS A 386 -40.83 -6.40 -1.55
CA LYS A 386 -41.65 -5.98 -0.41
C LYS A 386 -40.83 -5.40 0.75
N ARG A 387 -39.51 -5.35 0.63
CA ARG A 387 -38.56 -4.95 1.69
C ARG A 387 -38.73 -5.78 2.98
N THR A 388 -39.05 -7.06 2.84
CA THR A 388 -39.20 -7.97 3.97
C THR A 388 -38.12 -9.04 3.93
N ASN A 389 -37.47 -9.29 5.05
CA ASN A 389 -36.46 -10.34 5.18
C ASN A 389 -36.65 -11.11 6.49
N THR A 390 -36.29 -12.38 6.50
CA THR A 390 -36.32 -13.27 7.67
C THR A 390 -34.91 -13.57 8.20
N CYS A 391 -33.94 -12.69 7.91
CA CYS A 391 -32.54 -12.90 8.24
C CYS A 391 -32.34 -13.04 9.76
N ALA A 392 -32.97 -12.16 10.54
CA ALA A 392 -32.83 -12.16 11.99
C ALA A 392 -33.47 -13.38 12.67
N ASP A 393 -34.46 -14.01 12.02
CA ASP A 393 -35.20 -15.16 12.56
C ASP A 393 -34.50 -16.49 12.26
N SER A 394 -33.66 -16.52 11.23
CA SER A 394 -32.91 -17.72 10.82
C SER A 394 -31.73 -18.01 11.75
N GLU A 395 -31.76 -19.17 12.41
CA GLU A 395 -30.62 -19.67 13.19
C GLU A 395 -29.35 -19.83 12.34
N VAL A 396 -29.52 -20.22 11.07
CA VAL A 396 -28.41 -20.34 10.11
C VAL A 396 -27.73 -18.98 9.91
N TYR A 397 -28.52 -17.92 9.71
CA TYR A 397 -28.00 -16.56 9.56
C TYR A 397 -27.28 -16.09 10.83
N LYS A 398 -27.82 -16.37 12.02
CA LYS A 398 -27.13 -16.02 13.29
C LYS A 398 -25.76 -16.69 13.43
N VAL A 399 -25.64 -17.95 12.99
CA VAL A 399 -24.36 -18.68 12.97
C VAL A 399 -23.39 -18.05 11.96
N PHE A 400 -23.83 -17.79 10.73
CA PHE A 400 -22.99 -17.15 9.72
C PHE A 400 -22.55 -15.74 10.14
N TYR A 401 -23.40 -14.99 10.85
CA TYR A 401 -23.09 -13.67 11.38
C TYR A 401 -21.91 -13.66 12.37
N ILE A 402 -21.67 -14.78 13.04
CA ILE A 402 -20.49 -15.02 13.87
C ILE A 402 -19.31 -15.45 13.00
N VAL A 403 -19.49 -16.46 12.14
CA VAL A 403 -18.42 -17.02 11.29
C VAL A 403 -17.80 -15.95 10.39
N VAL A 404 -18.63 -15.20 9.66
CA VAL A 404 -18.20 -14.14 8.73
C VAL A 404 -17.39 -13.06 9.43
N ALA A 405 -17.74 -12.75 10.69
CA ALA A 405 -17.00 -11.79 11.49
C ALA A 405 -15.64 -12.30 11.97
N ILE A 406 -15.49 -13.61 12.16
CA ILE A 406 -14.25 -14.26 12.59
C ILE A 406 -13.24 -14.38 11.44
N ILE A 407 -13.70 -14.53 10.19
CA ILE A 407 -12.86 -14.77 9.00
C ILE A 407 -11.61 -13.86 8.93
N PRO A 408 -11.70 -12.52 9.05
CA PRO A 408 -10.52 -11.66 8.94
C PRO A 408 -9.48 -11.91 10.03
N PHE A 409 -9.92 -12.18 11.25
CA PHE A 409 -9.03 -12.49 12.38
C PHE A 409 -8.42 -13.88 12.25
N TRP A 410 -9.17 -14.84 11.68
CA TRP A 410 -8.68 -16.17 11.38
C TRP A 410 -7.54 -16.16 10.36
N PHE A 411 -7.66 -15.35 9.30
CA PHE A 411 -6.56 -15.17 8.34
C PHE A 411 -5.28 -14.67 9.02
N ARG A 412 -5.38 -13.67 9.91
CA ARG A 412 -4.22 -13.18 10.67
C ARG A 412 -3.64 -14.23 11.62
N PHE A 413 -4.50 -14.96 12.31
CA PHE A 413 -4.08 -16.06 13.18
C PHE A 413 -3.25 -17.10 12.41
N LEU A 414 -3.75 -17.58 11.28
CA LEU A 414 -3.05 -18.55 10.43
C LEU A 414 -1.74 -17.99 9.85
N GLN A 415 -1.72 -16.73 9.41
CA GLN A 415 -0.50 -16.07 8.96
C GLN A 415 0.57 -16.01 10.07
N CYS A 416 0.16 -15.71 11.31
CA CYS A 416 1.08 -15.64 12.45
C CYS A 416 1.63 -17.02 12.82
N LEU A 417 0.80 -18.07 12.80
CA LEU A 417 1.26 -19.44 13.00
C LEU A 417 2.24 -19.87 11.89
N ARG A 418 1.93 -19.57 10.63
CA ARG A 418 2.85 -19.88 9.51
C ARG A 418 4.22 -19.24 9.73
N ARG A 419 4.26 -17.97 10.12
CA ARG A 419 5.51 -17.25 10.41
C ARG A 419 6.21 -17.78 11.65
N LEU A 420 5.49 -18.22 12.69
CA LEU A 420 6.08 -18.89 13.85
C LEU A 420 6.85 -20.16 13.44
N PHE A 421 6.25 -21.01 12.59
CA PHE A 421 6.89 -22.25 12.14
C PHE A 421 8.04 -22.00 11.15
N GLU A 422 7.87 -21.05 10.23
CA GLU A 422 8.86 -20.77 9.18
C GLU A 422 10.05 -19.93 9.69
N GLU A 423 9.79 -18.86 10.45
CA GLU A 423 10.81 -17.93 10.95
C GLU A 423 11.37 -18.34 12.32
N LYS A 424 10.74 -19.32 13.01
CA LYS A 424 11.06 -19.76 14.39
C LYS A 424 11.09 -18.61 15.40
N ASP A 425 10.36 -17.53 15.13
CA ASP A 425 10.30 -16.33 15.97
C ASP A 425 9.09 -16.41 16.92
N ALA A 426 9.38 -16.56 18.22
CA ALA A 426 8.37 -16.64 19.28
C ALA A 426 7.45 -15.41 19.34
N SER A 427 7.91 -14.24 18.87
CA SER A 427 7.08 -13.03 18.81
C SER A 427 5.86 -13.22 17.91
N GLN A 428 5.97 -14.05 16.85
CA GLN A 428 4.84 -14.37 15.97
C GLN A 428 3.81 -15.26 16.66
N GLY A 429 4.23 -16.12 17.59
CA GLY A 429 3.33 -16.92 18.43
C GLY A 429 2.50 -16.04 19.38
N LEU A 430 3.12 -15.03 19.98
CA LEU A 430 2.39 -14.02 20.78
C LEU A 430 1.38 -13.27 19.91
N ASN A 431 1.75 -12.91 18.69
CA ASN A 431 0.83 -12.28 17.74
C ASN A 431 -0.36 -13.19 17.40
N ALA A 432 -0.13 -14.49 17.21
CA ALA A 432 -1.21 -15.46 17.00
C ALA A 432 -2.17 -15.48 18.20
N LEU A 433 -1.65 -15.52 19.43
CA LEU A 433 -2.47 -15.46 20.66
C LEU A 433 -3.30 -14.17 20.76
N LYS A 434 -2.78 -13.04 20.29
CA LYS A 434 -3.54 -11.78 20.20
C LYS A 434 -4.77 -11.94 19.30
N TYR A 435 -4.61 -12.49 18.10
CA TYR A 435 -5.76 -12.71 17.20
C TYR A 435 -6.72 -13.78 17.74
N PHE A 436 -6.20 -14.84 18.35
CA PHE A 436 -7.03 -15.86 19.01
C PHE A 436 -7.88 -15.28 20.14
N SER A 437 -7.30 -14.45 21.01
CA SER A 437 -8.06 -13.78 22.08
C SER A 437 -9.14 -12.85 21.53
N THR A 438 -8.89 -12.20 20.39
CA THR A 438 -9.88 -11.37 19.69
C THR A 438 -11.04 -12.21 19.13
N ILE A 439 -10.75 -13.37 18.55
CA ILE A 439 -11.75 -14.32 18.06
C ILE A 439 -12.64 -14.81 19.22
N ALA A 440 -12.02 -15.22 20.33
CA ALA A 440 -12.74 -15.66 21.52
C ALA A 440 -13.66 -14.56 22.07
N ALA A 441 -13.15 -13.34 22.23
CA ALA A 441 -13.94 -12.19 22.67
C ALA A 441 -15.12 -11.90 21.74
N LEU A 442 -14.89 -11.92 20.43
CA LEU A 442 -15.93 -11.69 19.42
C LEU A 442 -17.02 -12.75 19.46
N ALA A 443 -16.65 -14.03 19.54
CA ALA A 443 -17.59 -15.15 19.62
C ALA A 443 -18.42 -15.05 20.90
N LEU A 444 -17.78 -14.93 22.06
CA LEU A 444 -18.44 -14.85 23.37
C LEU A 444 -19.39 -13.66 23.47
N ARG A 445 -18.96 -12.49 22.99
CA ARG A 445 -19.81 -11.29 22.95
C ARG A 445 -21.03 -11.48 22.04
N THR A 446 -20.85 -12.06 20.86
CA THR A 446 -21.95 -12.22 19.90
C THR A 446 -22.94 -13.29 20.39
N ILE A 447 -22.45 -14.38 20.98
CA ILE A 447 -23.29 -15.41 21.63
C ILE A 447 -24.10 -14.79 22.77
N TYR A 448 -23.47 -14.00 23.65
CA TYR A 448 -24.16 -13.29 24.72
C TYR A 448 -25.28 -12.38 24.19
N GLN A 449 -25.06 -11.72 23.04
CA GLN A 449 -26.07 -10.87 22.41
C GLN A 449 -27.28 -11.65 21.87
N PHE A 450 -27.07 -12.87 21.36
CA PHE A 450 -28.14 -13.70 20.81
C PHE A 450 -28.85 -14.58 21.85
N GLN A 451 -28.31 -14.71 23.07
CA GLN A 451 -29.00 -15.44 24.12
C GLN A 451 -30.28 -14.74 24.58
N THR A 452 -31.38 -15.49 24.59
CA THR A 452 -32.69 -15.03 25.10
C THR A 452 -32.65 -14.72 26.61
N GLN A 453 -31.89 -15.50 27.38
CA GLN A 453 -31.71 -15.31 28.82
C GLN A 453 -30.30 -14.77 29.09
N LYS A 454 -30.20 -13.48 29.44
CA LYS A 454 -28.90 -12.84 29.72
C LYS A 454 -28.40 -13.20 31.11
N THR A 455 -27.73 -14.35 31.24
CA THR A 455 -27.12 -14.79 32.50
C THR A 455 -25.88 -13.96 32.84
N ILE A 456 -25.66 -13.67 34.13
CA ILE A 456 -24.47 -12.97 34.64
C ILE A 456 -23.18 -13.66 34.19
N THR A 457 -23.15 -15.00 34.16
CA THR A 457 -21.99 -15.79 33.70
C THR A 457 -21.55 -15.43 32.28
N TRP A 458 -22.49 -15.35 31.33
CA TRP A 458 -22.18 -14.99 29.94
C TRP A 458 -21.74 -13.53 29.81
N LEU A 459 -22.33 -12.63 30.59
CA LEU A 459 -21.91 -11.23 30.65
C LEU A 459 -20.46 -11.12 31.15
N VAL A 460 -20.13 -11.77 32.28
CA VAL A 460 -18.78 -11.76 32.86
C VAL A 460 -17.77 -12.35 31.88
N LEU A 461 -18.10 -13.47 31.23
CA LEU A 461 -17.21 -14.12 30.27
C LEU A 461 -16.98 -13.24 29.01
N ALA A 462 -18.03 -12.64 28.46
CA ALA A 462 -17.93 -11.70 27.34
C ALA A 462 -17.14 -10.44 27.71
N ALA A 463 -17.38 -9.88 28.90
CA ALA A 463 -16.68 -8.68 29.40
C ALA A 463 -15.20 -8.94 29.68
N ALA A 464 -14.87 -10.04 30.35
CA ALA A 464 -13.49 -10.41 30.67
C ALA A 464 -12.69 -10.69 29.39
N SER A 465 -13.22 -11.54 28.49
CA SER A 465 -12.56 -11.85 27.22
C SER A 465 -12.35 -10.61 26.34
N SER A 466 -13.37 -9.74 26.24
CA SER A 466 -13.26 -8.48 25.47
C SER A 466 -12.28 -7.49 26.09
N SER A 467 -12.18 -7.45 27.43
CA SER A 467 -11.21 -6.61 28.13
C SER A 467 -9.77 -7.09 27.90
N VAL A 468 -9.53 -8.40 28.01
CA VAL A 468 -8.23 -9.01 27.70
C VAL A 468 -7.84 -8.75 26.26
N ALA A 469 -8.74 -9.01 25.32
CA ALA A 469 -8.49 -8.74 23.90
C ALA A 469 -8.17 -7.26 23.66
N THR A 470 -8.92 -6.34 24.27
CA THR A 470 -8.71 -4.89 24.13
C THR A 470 -7.35 -4.44 24.65
N ILE A 471 -6.96 -4.88 25.85
CA ILE A 471 -5.66 -4.54 26.45
C ILE A 471 -4.52 -5.09 25.58
N TYR A 472 -4.59 -6.37 25.20
CA TYR A 472 -3.54 -7.01 24.42
C TYR A 472 -3.36 -6.33 23.05
N ASN A 473 -4.48 -6.09 22.37
CA ASN A 473 -4.48 -5.39 21.09
C ASN A 473 -3.92 -3.94 21.19
N THR A 474 -4.30 -3.21 22.24
CA THR A 474 -3.82 -1.84 22.46
C THR A 474 -2.32 -1.81 22.73
N TYR A 475 -1.84 -2.73 23.56
CA TYR A 475 -0.40 -2.92 23.79
C TYR A 475 0.34 -3.23 22.48
N TRP A 476 -0.19 -4.15 21.67
CA TRP A 476 0.42 -4.53 20.41
C TRP A 476 0.54 -3.35 19.45
N ASP A 477 -0.54 -2.59 19.25
CA ASP A 477 -0.57 -1.46 18.35
C ASP A 477 0.46 -0.38 18.75
N ILE A 478 0.52 -0.01 20.04
CA ILE A 478 1.38 1.09 20.51
C ILE A 478 2.84 0.66 20.66
N VAL A 479 3.08 -0.50 21.30
CA VAL A 479 4.43 -0.92 21.70
C VAL A 479 5.13 -1.67 20.57
N ILE A 480 4.46 -2.63 19.94
CA ILE A 480 5.08 -3.51 18.95
C ILE A 480 5.01 -2.88 17.56
N ASP A 481 3.82 -2.52 17.09
CA ASP A 481 3.61 -2.03 15.73
C ASP A 481 4.18 -0.62 15.52
N TRP A 482 3.94 0.29 16.47
CA TRP A 482 4.48 1.65 16.40
C TRP A 482 5.86 1.77 17.06
N GLY A 483 6.29 0.81 17.88
CA GLY A 483 7.60 0.86 18.52
C GLY A 483 7.73 1.93 19.61
N LEU A 484 6.61 2.43 20.16
CA LEU A 484 6.57 3.49 21.18
C LEU A 484 6.59 2.90 22.61
N LEU A 485 6.39 3.76 23.62
CA LEU A 485 6.45 3.44 25.06
C LEU A 485 7.80 2.87 25.52
N ARG A 486 8.89 3.24 24.84
CA ARG A 486 10.26 2.91 25.28
C ARG A 486 10.69 3.91 26.37
N ARG A 487 10.94 3.41 27.58
CA ARG A 487 11.39 4.25 28.71
C ARG A 487 12.85 4.67 28.56
N ASP A 488 13.65 3.84 27.89
CA ASP A 488 15.11 4.02 27.78
C ASP A 488 15.54 4.84 26.54
N ALA A 489 14.58 5.43 25.81
CA ALA A 489 14.86 6.24 24.64
C ALA A 489 15.20 7.69 25.02
N ALA A 490 16.00 8.37 24.19
CA ALA A 490 16.34 9.79 24.37
C ALA A 490 15.11 10.71 24.39
N ASN A 491 14.02 10.27 23.73
CA ASN A 491 12.68 10.83 23.90
C ASN A 491 11.86 9.88 24.78
N PRO A 492 11.66 10.18 26.09
CA PRO A 492 10.91 9.28 26.97
C PRO A 492 9.55 8.91 26.39
N TRP A 493 9.21 7.62 26.42
CA TRP A 493 7.96 7.04 25.89
C TRP A 493 7.81 7.05 24.36
N LEU A 494 8.77 7.62 23.64
CA LEU A 494 8.81 7.64 22.17
C LEU A 494 10.07 6.90 21.66
N ARG A 495 10.29 6.94 20.35
CA ARG A 495 11.52 6.42 19.72
C ARG A 495 12.57 7.53 19.64
N ASP A 496 13.84 7.14 19.48
CA ASP A 496 14.94 8.08 19.29
C ASP A 496 14.82 8.85 17.97
N LYS A 497 14.43 8.14 16.90
CA LYS A 497 14.18 8.72 15.59
C LYS A 497 12.69 8.81 15.33
N LEU A 498 12.23 10.01 15.01
CA LEU A 498 10.84 10.34 14.67
C LEU A 498 10.83 11.03 13.31
N ILE A 499 9.94 10.63 12.41
CA ILE A 499 9.83 11.26 11.09
C ILE A 499 8.93 12.51 11.17
N VAL A 500 7.90 12.48 12.01
CA VAL A 500 7.05 13.63 12.27
C VAL A 500 7.75 14.55 13.28
N PRO A 501 7.99 15.84 12.95
CA PRO A 501 8.72 16.75 13.85
C PRO A 501 8.01 17.00 15.20
N HIS A 502 6.67 16.99 15.21
CA HIS A 502 5.89 17.33 16.39
C HIS A 502 5.59 16.09 17.25
N LYS A 503 6.24 16.02 18.42
CA LYS A 503 6.06 14.93 19.40
C LYS A 503 4.61 14.74 19.86
N ALA A 504 3.85 15.83 19.99
CA ALA A 504 2.46 15.81 20.40
C ALA A 504 1.57 14.91 19.52
N VAL A 505 1.89 14.80 18.23
CA VAL A 505 1.15 13.96 17.28
C VAL A 505 1.17 12.48 17.68
N TYR A 506 2.30 12.00 18.21
CA TYR A 506 2.44 10.61 18.68
C TYR A 506 1.61 10.35 19.93
N PHE A 507 1.65 11.26 20.91
CA PHE A 507 0.86 11.12 22.13
C PHE A 507 -0.65 11.20 21.85
N VAL A 508 -1.07 12.15 21.00
CA VAL A 508 -2.47 12.25 20.55
C VAL A 508 -2.90 10.97 19.84
N ALA A 509 -2.07 10.42 18.95
CA ALA A 509 -2.37 9.16 18.27
C ALA A 509 -2.48 7.98 19.24
N MET A 510 -1.63 7.91 20.27
CA MET A 510 -1.72 6.87 21.31
C MET A 510 -3.03 6.97 22.09
N VAL A 511 -3.37 8.16 22.58
CA VAL A 511 -4.63 8.39 23.32
C VAL A 511 -5.83 8.08 22.44
N LEU A 512 -5.83 8.57 21.19
CA LEU A 512 -6.91 8.33 20.24
C LEU A 512 -7.06 6.85 19.90
N ASN A 513 -5.95 6.09 19.76
CA ASN A 513 -6.01 4.65 19.54
C ASN A 513 -6.66 3.92 20.72
N CYS A 514 -6.32 4.30 21.97
CA CYS A 514 -6.95 3.74 23.16
C CYS A 514 -8.46 4.02 23.19
N ILE A 515 -8.87 5.29 22.98
CA ILE A 515 -10.29 5.69 22.98
C ILE A 515 -11.08 4.95 21.89
N LEU A 516 -10.56 4.91 20.66
CA LEU A 516 -11.24 4.25 19.55
C LEU A 516 -11.29 2.72 19.71
N ARG A 517 -10.31 2.10 20.38
CA ARG A 517 -10.36 0.66 20.68
C ARG A 517 -11.44 0.33 21.73
N LEU A 518 -11.72 1.25 22.66
CA LEU A 518 -12.84 1.12 23.60
C LEU A 518 -14.20 1.24 22.91
N ALA A 519 -14.30 1.87 21.73
CA ALA A 519 -15.56 1.94 20.98
C ALA A 519 -16.13 0.54 20.64
N TRP A 520 -15.26 -0.46 20.47
CA TRP A 520 -15.68 -1.85 20.26
C TRP A 520 -16.37 -2.48 21.49
N MET A 521 -16.12 -1.95 22.69
CA MET A 521 -16.71 -2.44 23.95
C MET A 521 -18.15 -1.99 24.15
N GLN A 522 -18.65 -1.03 23.36
CA GLN A 522 -19.99 -0.45 23.54
C GLN A 522 -21.11 -1.50 23.53
N GLN A 523 -21.01 -2.53 22.69
CA GLN A 523 -22.01 -3.60 22.61
C GLN A 523 -22.00 -4.52 23.85
N VAL A 524 -20.83 -4.70 24.49
CA VAL A 524 -20.68 -5.50 25.72
C VAL A 524 -21.26 -4.74 26.92
N LEU A 525 -21.05 -3.42 26.96
CA LEU A 525 -21.48 -2.53 28.05
C LEU A 525 -22.99 -2.22 28.02
N GLY A 526 -23.76 -2.85 27.14
CA GLY A 526 -25.21 -2.64 27.06
C GLY A 526 -25.62 -1.28 26.51
N ILE A 527 -24.69 -0.53 25.88
CA ILE A 527 -25.00 0.73 25.18
C ILE A 527 -25.67 0.36 23.85
N GLN A 528 -26.91 -0.09 23.93
CA GLN A 528 -27.71 -0.62 22.83
C GLN A 528 -28.77 0.37 22.34
N SER A 529 -28.88 1.53 22.98
CA SER A 529 -29.74 2.61 22.51
C SER A 529 -29.14 3.94 22.90
N VAL A 530 -28.85 4.75 21.89
CA VAL A 530 -28.66 6.18 22.06
C VAL A 530 -30.00 6.78 21.65
N PRO A 531 -30.71 7.55 22.51
CA PRO A 531 -32.12 7.92 22.29
C PRO A 531 -32.40 8.58 20.93
N PHE A 532 -31.38 9.22 20.35
CA PHE A 532 -31.48 9.95 19.07
C PHE A 532 -31.03 9.14 17.84
N LEU A 533 -30.43 7.96 17.99
CA LEU A 533 -29.81 7.23 16.89
C LEU A 533 -30.35 5.79 16.75
N HIS A 534 -30.64 5.38 15.51
CA HIS A 534 -31.04 3.99 15.23
C HIS A 534 -29.85 3.04 15.44
N ASN A 535 -30.10 1.82 15.93
CA ASN A 535 -29.03 0.85 16.24
C ASN A 535 -28.13 0.53 15.05
N THR A 536 -28.72 0.38 13.85
CA THR A 536 -27.95 0.18 12.61
C THR A 536 -27.01 1.35 12.31
N ALA A 537 -27.46 2.58 12.54
CA ALA A 537 -26.62 3.76 12.35
C ALA A 537 -25.50 3.81 13.39
N LEU A 538 -25.75 3.40 14.65
CA LEU A 538 -24.71 3.32 15.69
C LEU A 538 -23.62 2.33 15.29
N ILE A 539 -24.02 1.14 14.81
CA ILE A 539 -23.10 0.12 14.31
C ILE A 539 -22.25 0.68 13.15
N ALA A 540 -22.86 1.42 12.22
CA ALA A 540 -22.14 2.02 11.11
C ALA A 540 -21.15 3.12 11.54
N VAL A 541 -21.50 3.93 12.55
CA VAL A 541 -20.60 4.92 13.14
C VAL A 541 -19.41 4.24 13.80
N VAL A 542 -19.63 3.21 14.62
CA VAL A 542 -18.55 2.46 15.29
C VAL A 542 -17.63 1.79 14.26
N ALA A 543 -18.20 1.18 13.21
CA ALA A 543 -17.42 0.62 12.12
C ALA A 543 -16.58 1.68 11.39
N SER A 544 -17.15 2.87 11.18
CA SER A 544 -16.43 3.99 10.56
C SER A 544 -15.26 4.48 11.43
N LEU A 545 -15.47 4.58 12.75
CA LEU A 545 -14.43 4.93 13.71
C LEU A 545 -13.28 3.91 13.72
N GLU A 546 -13.59 2.62 13.59
CA GLU A 546 -12.57 1.59 13.47
C GLU A 546 -11.75 1.72 12.18
N ILE A 547 -12.38 2.04 11.04
CA ILE A 547 -11.68 2.28 9.77
C ILE A 547 -10.73 3.48 9.91
N ILE A 548 -11.17 4.56 10.56
CA ILE A 548 -10.34 5.73 10.84
C ILE A 548 -9.16 5.35 11.74
N ARG A 549 -9.40 4.60 12.83
CA ARG A 549 -8.37 4.11 13.73
C ARG A 549 -7.31 3.30 12.97
N ARG A 550 -7.72 2.38 12.10
CA ARG A 550 -6.81 1.60 11.26
C ARG A 550 -6.03 2.48 10.29
N GLY A 551 -6.67 3.51 9.73
CA GLY A 551 -6.00 4.50 8.91
C GLY A 551 -4.88 5.25 9.66
N ILE A 552 -5.08 5.58 10.94
CA ILE A 552 -4.03 6.14 11.80
C ILE A 552 -2.92 5.13 12.06
N TRP A 553 -3.30 3.88 12.38
CA TRP A 553 -2.35 2.78 12.60
C TRP A 553 -1.45 2.54 11.38
N ASN A 554 -1.99 2.61 10.16
CA ASN A 554 -1.25 2.45 8.91
C ASN A 554 -0.07 3.41 8.84
N PHE A 555 -0.29 4.69 9.18
CA PHE A 555 0.74 5.71 9.10
C PHE A 555 1.94 5.37 9.99
N PHE A 556 1.71 5.17 11.28
CA PHE A 556 2.76 4.91 12.26
C PHE A 556 3.38 3.52 12.12
N ARG A 557 2.63 2.50 11.66
CA ARG A 557 3.17 1.17 11.37
C ARG A 557 4.20 1.24 10.25
N LEU A 558 3.89 1.92 9.15
CA LEU A 558 4.81 2.05 8.01
C LEU A 558 5.99 2.96 8.32
N GLU A 559 5.78 4.00 9.13
CA GLU A 559 6.86 4.83 9.66
C GLU A 559 7.84 3.98 10.49
N ASN A 560 7.33 3.15 11.41
CA ASN A 560 8.17 2.25 12.21
C ASN A 560 8.96 1.26 11.33
N GLU A 561 8.27 0.67 10.35
CA GLU A 561 8.88 -0.27 9.41
C GLU A 561 9.98 0.40 8.57
N HIS A 562 9.75 1.64 8.12
CA HIS A 562 10.74 2.41 7.41
C HIS A 562 12.00 2.63 8.24
N LEU A 563 11.84 3.09 9.49
CA LEU A 563 12.96 3.33 10.40
C LEU A 563 13.73 2.04 10.71
N ASN A 564 13.03 0.92 10.91
CA ASN A 564 13.66 -0.38 11.14
C ASN A 564 14.43 -0.89 9.92
N ASN A 565 13.89 -0.71 8.71
CA ASN A 565 14.57 -1.12 7.47
C ASN A 565 15.83 -0.28 7.21
N VAL A 566 15.78 1.03 7.48
CA VAL A 566 16.96 1.91 7.42
C VAL A 566 17.99 1.48 8.47
N GLY A 567 17.57 1.21 9.71
CA GLY A 567 18.46 0.80 10.80
C GLY A 567 19.16 -0.55 10.58
N LYS A 568 18.54 -1.47 9.84
CA LYS A 568 19.10 -2.80 9.53
C LYS A 568 19.80 -2.87 8.16
N TYR A 569 20.04 -1.74 7.49
CA TYR A 569 20.60 -1.67 6.12
C TYR A 569 19.85 -2.49 5.07
N ARG A 570 18.57 -2.81 5.31
CA ARG A 570 17.74 -3.64 4.41
C ARG A 570 17.20 -2.87 3.21
N ALA A 571 17.65 -1.64 2.96
CA ALA A 571 17.18 -0.78 1.88
C ALA A 571 17.64 -1.24 0.47
N PHE A 572 18.47 -2.28 0.38
CA PHE A 572 19.02 -2.78 -0.87
C PHE A 572 18.40 -4.14 -1.21
N LYS A 573 17.71 -4.22 -2.36
CA LYS A 573 17.41 -5.50 -2.99
C LYS A 573 18.64 -5.93 -3.80
N SER A 574 19.20 -7.10 -3.49
CA SER A 574 20.09 -7.78 -4.42
C SER A 574 19.23 -8.28 -5.59
N VAL A 575 19.58 -7.90 -6.81
CA VAL A 575 18.98 -8.49 -8.01
C VAL A 575 19.77 -9.77 -8.28
N PRO A 576 19.15 -10.96 -8.23
CA PRO A 576 19.86 -12.18 -8.58
C PRO A 576 20.30 -12.08 -10.04
N LEU A 577 21.60 -12.18 -10.29
CA LEU A 577 22.15 -12.24 -11.64
C LEU A 577 21.79 -13.59 -12.26
N PRO A 578 21.59 -13.68 -13.59
CA PRO A 578 21.32 -14.96 -14.24
C PRO A 578 22.55 -15.89 -14.27
N PHE A 579 23.68 -15.44 -13.72
CA PHE A 579 24.98 -16.10 -13.78
C PHE A 579 25.54 -16.25 -12.38
N TYR A 580 26.17 -17.39 -12.12
CA TYR A 580 26.99 -17.63 -10.94
C TYR A 580 28.45 -17.78 -11.36
N TYR A 581 29.36 -17.17 -10.60
CA TYR A 581 30.80 -17.40 -10.74
C TYR A 581 31.16 -18.59 -9.86
N GLY A 582 31.74 -19.63 -10.44
CA GLY A 582 31.97 -20.93 -9.78
C GLY A 582 32.78 -20.91 -8.47
N ASP A 583 33.33 -19.78 -8.05
CA ASP A 583 34.19 -19.63 -6.87
C ASP A 583 33.47 -19.16 -5.58
N ASP A 584 32.20 -18.74 -5.64
CA ASP A 584 31.48 -18.26 -4.45
C ASP A 584 30.90 -19.41 -3.58
N GLY A 585 31.27 -20.67 -3.87
CA GLY A 585 30.70 -21.88 -3.27
C GLY A 585 31.18 -22.20 -1.85
N ASP A 586 32.23 -21.53 -1.37
CA ASP A 586 32.92 -21.90 -0.13
C ASP A 586 32.99 -20.78 0.93
N LYS A 587 32.15 -19.74 0.82
CA LYS A 587 31.99 -18.75 1.91
C LYS A 587 30.56 -18.69 2.40
N SER A 588 30.10 -19.78 3.01
CA SER A 588 28.98 -19.79 3.94
C SER A 588 29.44 -20.22 5.34
N LEU A 589 29.57 -19.24 6.24
CA LEU A 589 29.35 -19.40 7.68
C LEU A 589 28.53 -18.21 8.16
#